data_AF-A0A948CYL7-F1
#
_entry.id   AF-A0A948CYL7-F1
#
_cell.length_a   1.000
_cell.length_b   1.000
_cell.length_c   1.000
_cell.angle_alpha   90.00
_cell.angle_beta   90.00
_cell.angle_gamma   90.00
#
_symmetry.space_group_name_H-M   'P 1'
#
loop_
_entity.id
_entity.type
_entity.pdbx_description
1 polymer ?
#
loop_
_entity_poly.entity_id
_entity_poly.type
_entity_poly.pdbx_seq_one_letter_code
_entity_poly.pdbx_strand_id
1 'polypeptide(L)' 'MLVPILIMSSMGLLFGLGLAFASNIFRVGLDPRIERIIGVLPGVNCGACGKAGCAGLAEAIAKGDASLTSCPA' A
#
# COMPACT_ATOMS: atom_id res chain seq x y z
N MET A 1 9.16 -34.08 -19.22
CA MET A 1 8.66 -33.70 -17.88
C MET A 1 9.65 -32.84 -17.09
N LEU A 2 10.94 -33.15 -17.08
CA LEU A 2 11.93 -32.37 -16.32
C LEU A 2 12.14 -30.92 -16.82
N VAL A 3 12.13 -30.70 -18.15
CA VAL A 3 12.36 -29.38 -18.74
C VAL A 3 11.29 -28.34 -18.33
N PRO A 4 9.97 -28.61 -18.44
CA PRO A 4 8.94 -27.68 -17.94
C PRO A 4 9.07 -27.38 -16.44
N ILE A 5 9.41 -28.38 -15.62
CA ILE A 5 9.58 -28.22 -14.17
C ILE A 5 10.72 -27.24 -13.86
N LEU A 6 11.86 -27.39 -14.56
CA LEU A 6 13.02 -26.52 -14.38
C LEU A 6 12.73 -25.08 -14.83
N ILE A 7 11.99 -24.90 -15.92
CA ILE A 7 11.62 -23.57 -16.42
C ILE A 7 10.69 -22.87 -15.44
N MET A 8 9.62 -23.54 -15.00
CA MET A 8 8.67 -22.95 -14.03
C MET A 8 9.31 -22.69 -12.67
N SER A 9 10.14 -23.62 -12.18
CA SER A 9 10.82 -23.44 -10.89
C SER A 9 11.84 -22.30 -10.93
N SER A 10 12.61 -22.17 -12.01
CA SER A 10 13.60 -21.10 -12.15
C SER A 10 12.95 -19.73 -12.32
N MET A 11 11.87 -19.60 -13.09
CA MET A 11 11.11 -18.36 -13.20
C MET A 11 10.49 -17.95 -11.86
N GLY A 12 9.88 -18.90 -11.14
CA GLY A 12 9.30 -18.63 -9.82
C GLY A 12 10.35 -18.16 -8.82
N LEU A 13 11.53 -18.79 -8.81
CA LEU A 13 12.64 -18.39 -7.95
C LEU A 13 13.16 -16.98 -8.33
N LEU A 14 13.36 -16.74 -9.63
CA LEU A 14 13.89 -15.47 -10.14
C LEU A 14 12.96 -14.30 -9.80
N PHE A 15 11.67 -14.41 -10.11
CA PHE A 15 10.70 -13.35 -9.81
C PHE A 15 10.40 -13.25 -8.32
N GLY A 16 10.35 -14.36 -7.59
CA GLY A 16 10.15 -14.35 -6.14
C GLY A 16 11.27 -13.61 -5.42
N LEU A 17 12.53 -13.92 -5.72
CA LEU A 17 13.69 -13.23 -5.16
C LEU A 17 13.73 -11.77 -5.60
N GLY A 18 13.44 -11.49 -6.87
CA GLY A 18 13.37 -10.12 -7.40
C GLY A 18 12.33 -9.27 -6.66
N LEU A 19 11.12 -9.79 -6.46
CA LEU A 19 10.06 -9.12 -5.73
C LEU A 19 10.38 -8.96 -4.24
N ALA A 20 10.99 -9.97 -3.61
CA ALA A 20 11.39 -9.88 -2.20
C ALA A 20 12.45 -8.78 -1.99
N PHE A 21 13.43 -8.70 -2.89
CA PHE A 21 14.43 -7.64 -2.87
C PHE A 21 13.80 -6.27 -3.13
N ALA A 22 12.94 -6.17 -4.15
CA ALA A 22 12.20 -4.95 -4.48
C ALA A 22 11.32 -4.47 -3.30
N SER A 23 10.65 -5.40 -2.61
CA SER A 23 9.81 -5.07 -1.45
C SER A 23 10.61 -4.47 -0.30
N ASN A 24 11.88 -4.84 -0.12
CA ASN A 24 12.71 -4.32 0.96
C ASN A 24 13.37 -2.98 0.58
N ILE A 25 13.83 -2.84 -0.66
CA ILE A 25 14.45 -1.59 -1.15
C ILE A 25 13.43 -0.46 -1.32
N PHE A 26 12.22 -0.77 -1.81
CA PHE A 26 11.14 0.21 -1.98
C PHE A 26 10.23 0.31 -0.76
N ARG A 27 10.67 -0.16 0.41
CA ARG A 27 9.90 -0.06 1.65
C ARG A 27 9.88 1.40 2.11
N VAL A 28 8.82 2.11 1.75
CA VAL A 28 8.56 3.46 2.24
C VAL A 28 8.23 3.40 3.73
N GLY A 29 8.92 4.18 4.55
CA GLY A 29 8.60 4.31 5.97
C GLY A 29 7.24 4.98 6.13
N LEU A 30 6.25 4.22 6.62
CA LEU A 30 4.94 4.76 6.96
C LEU A 30 5.07 5.61 8.24
N ASP A 31 4.65 6.89 8.18
CA ASP A 31 4.54 7.71 9.40
C ASP A 31 3.51 7.04 10.32
N PRO A 32 3.86 6.75 11.59
CA PRO A 32 2.95 6.09 12.55
C PRO A 32 1.65 6.88 12.82
N ARG A 33 1.57 8.15 12.42
CA ARG A 33 0.33 8.93 12.42
C ARG A 33 -0.63 8.47 11.32
N ILE A 34 -0.13 8.12 10.14
CA ILE A 34 -0.95 7.66 9.02
C ILE A 34 -1.68 6.38 9.39
N GLU A 35 -0.98 5.39 9.97
CA GLU A 35 -1.61 4.15 10.43
C GLU A 35 -2.70 4.40 11.48
N ARG A 36 -2.47 5.31 12.43
CA ARG A 36 -3.47 5.68 13.43
C ARG A 36 -4.71 6.34 12.80
N ILE A 37 -4.52 7.19 11.80
CA ILE A 37 -5.63 7.84 11.09
C ILE A 37 -6.38 6.83 10.21
N ILE A 38 -5.67 5.92 9.53
CA ILE A 38 -6.30 4.83 8.76
C ILE A 38 -7.13 3.93 9.67
N GLY A 39 -6.66 3.63 10.88
CA GLY A 39 -7.36 2.80 11.85
C GLY A 39 -8.69 3.35 12.34
N VAL A 40 -8.93 4.67 12.21
CA VAL A 40 -10.21 5.31 12.55
C VAL A 40 -11.08 5.62 11.33
N LEU A 41 -10.52 5.49 10.12
CA LEU A 41 -11.28 5.70 8.88
C LEU A 41 -12.12 4.45 8.55
N PRO A 42 -13.24 4.61 7.83
CA PRO A 42 -14.14 3.51 7.49
C PRO A 42 -13.51 2.45 6.55
N GLY A 43 -12.34 2.70 5.96
CA GLY A 43 -11.63 1.73 5.12
C GLY A 43 -12.29 1.40 3.77
N VAL A 44 -13.40 2.07 3.42
CA VAL A 44 -14.21 1.78 2.22
C VAL A 44 -13.57 2.24 0.91
N ASN A 45 -12.58 3.13 0.95
CA ASN A 45 -11.88 3.66 -0.23
C ASN A 45 -12.81 4.21 -1.34
N CYS A 46 -13.93 4.83 -0.96
CA CYS A 46 -14.96 5.31 -1.90
C CYS A 46 -14.60 6.57 -2.68
N GLY A 47 -13.54 7.30 -2.28
CA GLY A 47 -13.09 8.52 -2.97
C GLY A 47 -13.98 9.76 -2.79
N ALA A 48 -15.04 9.70 -1.98
CA ALA A 48 -15.97 10.83 -1.77
C ALA A 48 -15.31 12.09 -1.17
N CYS A 49 -14.16 11.91 -0.50
CA CYS A 49 -13.33 13.00 0.03
C CYS A 49 -12.38 13.63 -1.01
N GLY A 50 -12.38 13.16 -2.27
CA GLY A 50 -11.50 13.66 -3.34
C GLY A 50 -10.05 13.17 -3.25
N LYS A 51 -9.75 12.16 -2.41
CA LYS A 51 -8.41 11.54 -2.27
C LYS A 51 -8.41 10.11 -2.82
N ALA A 52 -7.22 9.61 -3.18
CA ALA A 52 -6.99 8.25 -3.66
C ALA A 52 -7.11 7.23 -2.51
N GLY A 53 -8.33 7.03 -2.01
CA GLY A 53 -8.65 6.11 -0.93
C GLY A 53 -8.43 6.65 0.49
N CYS A 54 -8.71 5.81 1.48
CA CYS A 54 -8.58 6.12 2.91
C CYS A 54 -7.11 6.35 3.31
N ALA A 55 -6.18 5.59 2.72
CA ALA A 55 -4.75 5.82 2.92
C ALA A 55 -4.30 7.18 2.37
N GLY A 56 -4.75 7.55 1.16
CA GLY A 56 -4.47 8.86 0.58
C GLY A 56 -5.08 10.02 1.38
N LEU A 57 -6.26 9.83 1.99
CA LEU A 57 -6.83 10.81 2.91
C LEU A 57 -6.04 10.90 4.21
N ALA A 58 -5.65 9.77 4.79
CA ALA A 58 -4.84 9.74 6.01
C ALA A 58 -3.47 10.41 5.83
N GLU A 59 -2.82 10.21 4.68
CA GLU A 59 -1.60 10.91 4.30
C GLU A 59 -1.82 12.42 4.19
N ALA A 60 -2.90 12.86 3.52
CA ALA A 60 -3.22 14.28 3.39
C ALA A 60 -3.50 14.92 4.75
N ILE A 61 -4.22 14.23 5.64
CA ILE A 61 -4.46 14.69 7.02
C ILE A 61 -3.13 14.77 7.80
N ALA A 62 -2.26 13.76 7.69
CA ALA A 62 -0.97 13.75 8.38
C ALA A 62 -0.03 14.88 7.90
N LYS A 63 -0.14 15.28 6.63
CA LYS A 63 0.59 16.40 6.02
C LYS A 63 -0.04 17.78 6.27
N GLY A 64 -1.27 17.83 6.78
CA GLY A 64 -2.03 19.07 6.99
C GLY A 64 -2.78 19.59 5.74
N ASP A 65 -2.80 18.81 4.66
CA ASP A 65 -3.43 19.14 3.38
C ASP A 65 -4.94 18.79 3.33
N ALA A 66 -5.47 18.19 4.40
CA ALA A 66 -6.89 17.83 4.54
C ALA A 66 -7.36 17.98 5.98
N SER A 67 -8.64 18.32 6.17
CA SER A 67 -9.26 18.43 7.49
C SER A 67 -9.61 17.07 8.07
N LEU A 68 -9.71 16.98 9.40
CA LEU A 68 -10.17 15.77 10.11
C LEU A 68 -11.62 15.38 9.74
N THR A 69 -12.41 16.32 9.24
CA THR A 69 -13.80 16.15 8.80
C THR A 69 -13.94 15.92 7.29
N SER A 70 -12.82 15.76 6.58
CA SER A 70 -12.83 15.57 5.12
C SER A 70 -13.43 14.23 4.68
N CYS A 71 -13.55 13.24 5.58
CA CYS A 71 -14.26 12.00 5.30
C CYS A 71 -15.77 12.22 5.52
N PRO A 72 -16.62 12.06 4.48
CA PRO A 72 -18.07 12.23 4.61
C PRO A 72 -18.80 10.98 5.12
N ALA A 73 -18.08 9.86 5.30
CA ALA A 73 -18.60 8.56 5.69
C ALA A 73 -18.21 8.22 7.14
#